data_AF-A0AAD1RZD3-F1
#
_entry.id   AF-A0AAD1RZD3-F1
#
_cell.length_a   1.000
_cell.length_b   1.000
_cell.length_c   1.000
_cell.angle_alpha   90.00
_cell.angle_beta   90.00
_cell.angle_gamma   90.00
#
_symmetry.space_group_name_H-M   'P 1'
#
loop_
_entity.id
_entity.type
_entity.pdbx_description
1 polymer ?
#
loop_
_entity_poly.entity_id
_entity_poly.type
_entity_poly.pdbx_seq_one_letter_code
_entity_poly.pdbx_strand_id
1 'polypeptide(L)'
;MRVFSFKWLRLKLFWRNTIFFLLFWVSCWIFVNTFMYVHRSVFSDRCTDEESKNVLAGLCYDYIEGSVAGDLCEDLCVTHQLVYKHCLYYNPGKKVIQADWHDSSIILKSKSDAFSNFMEPFLLEESDSQTISDSELLVMVAVEIKNVIGLDLSNNTILPIMTERKKSQNWKIDLASMWSLFQQEEYLLFNLLQDFSRHVLHVIGTCGHFYAVEFLSAGHSWKQSLFNLEEVIGQCNSGHKRLNALLDIAVSFLDMVHQFDNDFSHRLHLCDVKPENFAIRNDLTVVAIDMDMAFFEPKMRNILEQKCTSDKDCNFFDCFSTCDLKTYMCGAQRENNNLQVICDKIFRRWFTLSIMKSGNSFPLQEELHRVVQQCARSTNKDKQYTELYKLLRASQQQLQKRSEEHH
;
A
#
# COMPACT_ATOMS: atom_id res chain seq x y z
N MET A 1 38.57 42.25 64.77
CA MET A 1 37.22 41.73 64.49
C MET A 1 37.18 41.26 63.03
N ARG A 2 36.73 40.03 62.79
CA ARG A 2 36.41 39.39 61.48
C ARG A 2 37.56 39.08 60.51
N VAL A 3 38.23 37.95 60.76
CA VAL A 3 38.78 37.09 59.70
C VAL A 3 37.61 36.28 59.14
N PHE A 4 37.09 36.65 57.97
CA PHE A 4 36.15 35.82 57.23
C PHE A 4 36.45 35.89 55.73
N SER A 5 36.27 34.75 55.06
CA SER A 5 35.94 34.62 53.64
C SER A 5 37.04 34.28 52.61
N PHE A 6 37.97 33.37 52.92
CA PHE A 6 38.67 32.62 51.85
C PHE A 6 38.19 31.16 51.72
N LYS A 7 37.82 30.50 52.83
CA LYS A 7 37.26 29.14 52.79
C LYS A 7 35.87 29.09 52.14
N TRP A 8 35.05 30.13 52.32
CA TRP A 8 33.68 30.17 51.79
C TRP A 8 33.65 30.37 50.27
N LEU A 9 34.57 31.17 49.70
CA LEU A 9 34.71 31.31 48.24
C LEU A 9 35.22 30.04 47.56
N ARG A 10 36.18 29.32 48.16
CA ARG A 10 36.68 28.04 47.64
C ARG A 10 35.61 26.94 47.65
N LEU A 11 34.80 26.86 48.71
CA LEU A 11 33.65 25.94 48.76
C LEU A 11 32.59 26.28 47.71
N LYS A 12 32.30 27.57 47.49
CA LYS A 12 31.35 28.02 46.47
C LYS A 12 31.82 27.74 45.04
N LEU A 13 33.12 27.94 44.76
CA LEU A 13 33.71 27.58 43.46
C LEU A 13 33.75 26.06 43.24
N PHE A 14 34.09 25.28 44.28
CA PHE A 14 34.13 23.83 44.19
C PHE A 14 32.73 23.25 43.95
N TRP A 15 31.73 23.72 44.70
CA TRP A 15 30.32 23.37 44.48
C TRP A 15 29.80 23.77 43.10
N ARG A 16 30.20 24.94 42.61
CA ARG A 16 29.82 25.39 41.26
C ARG A 16 30.43 24.48 40.18
N ASN A 17 31.70 24.10 40.33
CA ASN A 17 32.37 23.20 39.39
C ASN A 17 31.83 21.76 39.44
N THR A 18 31.47 21.23 40.61
CA THR A 18 30.80 19.92 40.72
C THR A 18 29.40 19.93 40.14
N ILE A 19 28.63 21.02 40.32
CA ILE A 19 27.32 21.17 39.67
C ILE A 19 27.45 21.21 38.15
N PHE A 20 28.42 21.96 37.60
CA PHE A 20 28.65 21.99 36.16
C PHE A 20 29.07 20.63 35.60
N PHE A 21 29.90 19.88 36.32
CA PHE A 21 30.29 18.53 35.92
C PHE A 21 29.10 17.56 35.93
N LEU A 22 28.24 17.62 36.95
CA LEU A 22 27.00 16.83 37.03
C LEU A 22 26.04 17.17 35.89
N LEU A 23 25.83 18.46 35.60
CA LEU A 23 24.95 18.90 34.51
C LEU A 23 25.48 18.45 33.14
N PHE A 24 26.80 18.54 32.92
CA PHE A 24 27.43 18.05 31.70
C PHE A 24 27.29 16.52 31.57
N TRP A 25 27.50 15.78 32.66
CA TRP A 25 27.35 14.33 32.67
C TRP A 25 25.91 13.89 32.40
N VAL A 26 24.92 14.54 33.03
CA VAL A 26 23.50 14.29 32.76
C VAL A 26 23.13 14.67 31.32
N SER A 27 23.62 15.81 30.81
CA SER A 27 23.37 16.22 29.42
C SER A 27 23.96 15.23 28.42
N CYS A 28 25.18 14.73 28.66
CA CYS A 28 25.81 13.73 27.81
C CYS A 28 25.07 12.38 27.89
N TRP A 29 24.62 11.99 29.09
CA TRP A 29 23.83 10.78 29.28
C TRP A 29 22.47 10.87 28.56
N ILE A 30 21.77 12.01 28.66
CA ILE A 30 20.53 12.25 27.90
C ILE A 30 20.82 12.21 26.40
N PHE A 31 21.86 12.88 25.92
CA PHE A 31 22.20 12.91 24.49
C PHE A 31 22.48 11.51 23.94
N VAL A 32 23.28 10.69 24.64
CA VAL A 32 23.59 9.32 24.20
C VAL A 32 22.34 8.45 24.23
N ASN A 33 21.50 8.53 25.26
CA ASN A 33 20.27 7.75 25.32
C ASN A 33 19.25 8.19 24.28
N THR A 34 19.09 9.50 24.05
CA THR A 34 18.24 10.02 22.97
C THR A 34 18.80 9.62 21.60
N PHE A 35 20.11 9.68 21.38
CA PHE A 35 20.72 9.24 20.13
C PHE A 35 20.52 7.73 19.91
N MET A 36 20.74 6.91 20.94
CA MET A 36 20.52 5.46 20.86
C MET A 36 19.04 5.11 20.71
N TYR A 37 18.14 5.83 21.37
CA TYR A 37 16.69 5.68 21.23
C TYR A 37 16.24 6.07 19.83
N VAL A 38 16.69 7.22 19.32
CA VAL A 38 16.37 7.70 17.96
C VAL A 38 17.01 6.80 16.91
N HIS A 39 18.25 6.35 17.09
CA HIS A 39 18.86 5.40 16.17
C HIS A 39 18.11 4.07 16.20
N ARG A 40 17.76 3.54 17.38
CA ARG A 40 16.98 2.31 17.44
C ARG A 40 15.57 2.47 16.88
N SER A 41 14.88 3.59 17.11
CA SER A 41 13.54 3.81 16.59
C SER A 41 13.55 4.08 15.09
N VAL A 42 14.48 4.91 14.59
CA VAL A 42 14.58 5.27 13.16
C VAL A 42 15.15 4.12 12.31
N PHE A 43 16.02 3.28 12.86
CA PHE A 43 16.54 2.10 12.15
C PHE A 43 15.72 0.82 12.39
N SER A 44 14.80 0.79 13.36
CA SER A 44 13.82 -0.30 13.51
C SER A 44 12.80 -0.33 12.37
N ASP A 45 12.59 0.78 11.67
CA ASP A 45 11.67 0.90 10.55
C ASP A 45 12.31 0.52 9.20
N ARG A 46 13.60 0.14 9.19
CA ARG A 46 14.30 -0.30 7.98
C ARG A 46 14.43 -1.81 7.98
N CYS A 47 13.90 -2.42 6.93
CA CYS A 47 14.09 -3.84 6.70
C CYS A 47 15.57 -4.15 6.41
N THR A 48 16.03 -5.32 6.85
CA THR A 48 17.40 -5.76 6.61
C THR A 48 17.44 -6.84 5.54
N ASP A 49 18.48 -6.80 4.71
CA ASP A 49 18.65 -7.80 3.66
C ASP A 49 18.89 -9.20 4.25
N GLU A 50 19.55 -9.28 5.40
CA GLU A 50 19.79 -10.52 6.12
C GLU A 50 18.48 -11.17 6.61
N GLU A 51 17.62 -10.41 7.28
CA GLU A 51 16.32 -10.91 7.75
C GLU A 51 15.44 -11.37 6.59
N SER A 52 15.41 -10.60 5.49
CA SER A 52 14.61 -10.96 4.32
C SER A 52 15.10 -12.25 3.65
N LYS A 53 16.42 -12.45 3.58
CA LYS A 53 17.01 -13.70 3.10
C LYS A 53 16.68 -14.87 4.04
N ASN A 54 16.70 -14.66 5.35
CA ASN A 54 16.33 -15.69 6.32
C ASN A 54 14.86 -16.10 6.18
N VAL A 55 13.96 -15.15 5.92
CA VAL A 55 12.55 -15.42 5.64
C VAL A 55 12.39 -16.29 4.39
N LEU A 56 13.05 -15.94 3.27
CA LEU A 56 13.01 -16.75 2.06
C LEU A 56 13.68 -18.13 2.25
N ALA A 57 14.74 -18.22 3.04
CA ALA A 57 15.37 -19.49 3.38
C ALA A 57 14.43 -20.39 4.18
N GLY A 58 13.65 -19.84 5.12
CA GLY A 58 12.60 -20.55 5.84
C GLY A 58 11.52 -21.08 4.90
N LEU A 59 11.03 -20.25 3.99
CA LEU A 59 10.08 -20.68 2.95
C LEU A 59 10.64 -21.82 2.09
N CYS A 60 11.91 -21.75 1.72
CA CYS A 60 12.55 -22.81 0.94
C CYS A 60 12.76 -24.09 1.72
N TYR A 61 13.04 -24.00 3.02
CA TYR A 61 13.06 -25.17 3.90
C TYR A 61 11.68 -25.85 3.90
N ASP A 62 10.60 -25.08 4.09
CA ASP A 62 9.23 -25.60 4.07
C ASP A 62 8.89 -26.24 2.71
N TYR A 63 9.40 -25.71 1.60
CA TYR A 63 9.18 -26.27 0.26
C TYR A 63 9.90 -27.60 0.07
N ILE A 64 11.18 -27.67 0.47
CA ILE A 64 12.01 -28.88 0.33
C ILE A 64 11.48 -30.01 1.21
N GLU A 65 10.97 -29.69 2.40
CA GLU A 65 10.29 -30.65 3.29
C GLU A 65 8.89 -31.05 2.78
N GLY A 66 8.40 -30.45 1.70
CA GLY A 66 7.08 -30.73 1.13
C GLY A 66 5.92 -30.18 1.96
N SER A 67 6.11 -29.10 2.71
CA SER A 67 5.06 -28.44 3.50
C SER A 67 4.36 -27.31 2.73
N VAL A 68 5.02 -26.73 1.73
CA VAL A 68 4.42 -25.71 0.84
C VAL A 68 4.61 -26.07 -0.62
N ALA A 69 3.83 -25.41 -1.49
CA ALA A 69 3.87 -25.54 -2.93
C ALA A 69 3.62 -24.20 -3.61
N GLY A 70 3.92 -24.14 -4.90
CA GLY A 70 3.75 -22.97 -5.75
C GLY A 70 4.60 -23.08 -7.00
N ASP A 71 4.15 -22.43 -8.06
CA ASP A 71 4.79 -22.39 -9.38
C ASP A 71 6.16 -21.70 -9.37
N LEU A 72 6.41 -20.80 -8.41
CA LEU A 72 7.70 -20.13 -8.26
C LEU A 72 8.64 -20.81 -7.26
N CYS A 73 8.20 -21.84 -6.54
CA CYS A 73 9.03 -22.44 -5.49
C CYS A 73 10.27 -23.14 -6.04
N GLU A 74 10.15 -23.86 -7.15
CA GLU A 74 11.28 -24.53 -7.81
C GLU A 74 12.34 -23.51 -8.22
N ASP A 75 11.92 -22.38 -8.80
CA ASP A 75 12.82 -21.32 -9.26
C ASP A 75 13.45 -20.51 -8.13
N LEU A 76 12.75 -20.34 -7.02
CA LEU A 76 13.26 -19.68 -5.83
C LEU A 76 14.24 -20.56 -5.05
N CYS A 77 13.90 -21.84 -4.87
CA CYS A 77 14.52 -22.68 -3.85
C CYS A 77 15.48 -23.74 -4.40
N VAL A 78 15.33 -24.16 -5.66
CA VAL A 78 16.09 -25.27 -6.24
C VAL A 78 16.95 -24.79 -7.40
N THR A 79 16.34 -24.20 -8.44
CA THR A 79 17.08 -23.78 -9.65
C THR A 79 17.77 -22.42 -9.47
N HIS A 80 17.35 -21.64 -8.46
CA HIS A 80 17.83 -20.29 -8.18
C HIS A 80 17.73 -19.33 -9.37
N GLN A 81 16.70 -19.50 -10.21
CA GLN A 81 16.37 -18.58 -11.29
C GLN A 81 15.63 -17.33 -10.77
N LEU A 82 14.95 -17.43 -9.63
CA LEU A 82 14.37 -16.31 -8.91
C LEU A 82 15.36 -15.84 -7.83
N VAL A 83 15.99 -14.69 -8.07
CA VAL A 83 17.14 -14.22 -7.27
C VAL A 83 16.79 -12.96 -6.48
N TYR A 84 16.92 -13.05 -5.16
CA TYR A 84 16.80 -11.93 -4.24
C TYR A 84 17.71 -10.75 -4.62
N LYS A 85 17.20 -9.50 -4.50
CA LYS A 85 18.00 -8.28 -4.67
C LYS A 85 18.18 -7.49 -3.40
N HIS A 86 17.10 -6.89 -2.93
CA HIS A 86 17.10 -6.05 -1.74
C HIS A 86 15.70 -5.99 -1.16
N CYS A 87 15.64 -5.65 0.12
CA CYS A 87 14.37 -5.44 0.77
C CYS A 87 13.87 -3.99 0.58
N LEU A 88 12.56 -3.84 0.33
CA LEU A 88 11.94 -2.53 0.12
C LEU A 88 11.19 -2.01 1.34
N TYR A 89 10.53 -2.89 2.10
CA TYR A 89 9.69 -2.47 3.21
C TYR A 89 9.49 -3.56 4.25
N TYR A 90 9.44 -3.13 5.52
CA TYR A 90 9.03 -3.95 6.65
C TYR A 90 8.01 -3.17 7.47
N ASN A 91 6.78 -3.68 7.52
CA ASN A 91 5.88 -3.45 8.64
C ASN A 91 5.95 -4.73 9.50
N PRO A 92 5.76 -4.70 10.83
CA PRO A 92 5.61 -5.94 11.60
C PRO A 92 4.50 -6.79 10.95
N GLY A 93 4.88 -7.90 10.32
CA GLY A 93 4.00 -8.72 9.46
C GLY A 93 4.32 -8.63 7.96
N LYS A 94 4.18 -7.46 7.32
CA LYS A 94 4.26 -7.34 5.84
C LYS A 94 5.71 -7.37 5.32
N LYS A 95 6.00 -8.29 4.41
CA LYS A 95 7.28 -8.46 3.71
C LYS A 95 7.13 -8.01 2.26
N VAL A 96 8.00 -7.12 1.81
CA VAL A 96 8.05 -6.66 0.41
C VAL A 96 9.51 -6.71 -0.06
N ILE A 97 9.79 -7.64 -0.96
CA ILE A 97 11.14 -7.98 -1.39
C ILE A 97 11.24 -7.82 -2.91
N GLN A 98 12.27 -7.13 -3.39
CA GLN A 98 12.59 -7.10 -4.81
C GLN A 98 13.46 -8.31 -5.18
N ALA A 99 13.12 -8.96 -6.29
CA ALA A 99 13.86 -10.06 -6.88
C ALA A 99 13.93 -9.93 -8.41
N ASP A 100 14.87 -10.64 -9.04
CA ASP A 100 14.88 -10.84 -10.49
C ASP A 100 14.46 -12.27 -10.82
N TRP A 101 13.63 -12.42 -11.86
CA TRP A 101 13.19 -13.70 -12.39
C TRP A 101 13.15 -13.63 -13.92
N HIS A 102 13.87 -14.52 -14.60
CA HIS A 102 14.02 -14.50 -16.08
C HIS A 102 14.33 -13.11 -16.67
N ASP A 103 15.36 -12.44 -16.13
CA ASP A 103 15.79 -11.09 -16.52
C ASP A 103 14.74 -9.98 -16.32
N SER A 104 13.66 -10.27 -15.60
CA SER A 104 12.61 -9.31 -15.24
C SER A 104 12.63 -9.06 -13.72
N SER A 105 12.57 -7.79 -13.30
CA SER A 105 12.39 -7.49 -11.88
C SER A 105 10.94 -7.73 -11.45
N ILE A 106 10.77 -8.37 -10.30
CA ILE A 106 9.49 -8.70 -9.68
C ILE A 106 9.52 -8.32 -8.19
N ILE A 107 8.35 -8.26 -7.57
CA ILE A 107 8.19 -8.04 -6.13
C ILE A 107 7.55 -9.27 -5.50
N LEU A 108 8.22 -9.86 -4.52
CA LEU A 108 7.67 -10.87 -3.64
C LEU A 108 7.01 -10.19 -2.44
N LYS A 109 5.77 -10.60 -2.15
CA LYS A 109 4.98 -10.06 -1.04
C LYS A 109 4.41 -11.15 -0.15
N SER A 110 4.32 -10.85 1.13
CA SER A 110 3.50 -11.62 2.08
C SER A 110 3.09 -10.76 3.29
N LYS A 111 1.93 -11.08 3.89
CA LYS A 111 1.43 -10.46 5.13
C LYS A 111 2.17 -10.93 6.39
N SER A 112 2.99 -11.99 6.27
CA SER A 112 3.75 -12.61 7.37
C SER A 112 5.15 -13.02 6.92
N ASP A 113 6.07 -13.27 7.85
CA ASP A 113 7.39 -13.88 7.60
C ASP A 113 7.36 -15.40 7.52
N ALA A 114 6.50 -16.04 8.32
CA ALA A 114 6.46 -17.48 8.44
C ALA A 114 5.14 -18.05 7.94
N PHE A 115 5.23 -19.20 7.27
CA PHE A 115 4.06 -19.96 6.81
C PHE A 115 3.20 -20.43 7.99
N SER A 116 3.83 -20.79 9.11
CA SER A 116 3.16 -21.23 10.34
C SER A 116 2.25 -20.18 10.99
N ASN A 117 2.35 -18.91 10.58
CA ASN A 117 1.51 -17.84 11.13
C ASN A 117 0.12 -17.81 10.47
N PHE A 118 -0.07 -18.55 9.37
CA PHE A 118 -1.37 -18.70 8.73
C PHE A 118 -2.11 -19.88 9.34
N MET A 119 -3.43 -19.72 9.52
CA MET A 119 -4.26 -20.81 10.02
C MET A 119 -4.36 -21.90 8.96
N GLU A 120 -4.23 -23.16 9.35
CA GLU A 120 -4.49 -24.26 8.43
C GLU A 120 -6.00 -24.39 8.14
N PRO A 121 -6.38 -24.93 6.96
CA PRO A 121 -7.76 -25.31 6.72
C PRO A 121 -8.22 -26.33 7.78
N PHE A 122 -9.30 -26.03 8.52
CA PHE A 122 -9.91 -26.91 9.54
C PHE A 122 -10.06 -28.38 9.10
N LEU A 123 -10.32 -28.63 7.82
CA LEU A 123 -10.52 -29.98 7.27
C LEU A 123 -9.22 -30.80 7.10
N LEU A 124 -8.04 -30.16 7.14
CA LEU A 124 -6.75 -30.87 7.11
C LEU A 124 -6.38 -31.47 8.47
N GLU A 125 -6.92 -30.96 9.57
CA GLU A 125 -6.69 -31.49 10.93
C GLU A 125 -7.48 -32.78 11.21
N GLU A 126 -8.64 -33.00 10.57
CA GLU A 126 -9.55 -34.11 10.87
C GLU A 126 -9.49 -35.30 9.90
N SER A 127 -8.74 -35.23 8.79
CA SER A 127 -8.89 -36.20 7.68
C SER A 127 -7.62 -36.96 7.28
N ASP A 128 -7.27 -37.98 8.08
CA ASP A 128 -6.36 -39.03 7.64
C ASP A 128 -7.04 -40.05 6.69
N SER A 129 -8.37 -40.02 6.53
CA SER A 129 -9.08 -41.05 5.76
C SER A 129 -10.31 -40.62 4.94
N GLN A 130 -10.72 -39.35 4.91
CA GLN A 130 -11.87 -38.90 4.11
C GLN A 130 -11.44 -37.93 3.00
N THR A 131 -11.75 -38.30 1.76
CA THR A 131 -11.64 -37.42 0.59
C THR A 131 -12.68 -36.31 0.72
N ILE A 132 -12.24 -35.08 1.00
CA ILE A 132 -13.11 -33.89 1.04
C ILE A 132 -13.83 -33.73 -0.30
N SER A 133 -15.15 -33.58 -0.26
CA SER A 133 -15.93 -33.38 -1.49
C SER A 133 -15.61 -32.03 -2.13
N ASP A 134 -15.71 -31.94 -3.46
CA ASP A 134 -15.51 -30.68 -4.19
C ASP A 134 -16.45 -29.57 -3.67
N SER A 135 -17.69 -29.92 -3.33
CA SER A 135 -18.68 -29.00 -2.80
C SER A 135 -18.32 -28.41 -1.44
N GLU A 136 -17.83 -29.22 -0.50
CA GLU A 136 -17.45 -28.74 0.84
C GLU A 136 -16.28 -27.77 0.75
N LEU A 137 -15.30 -28.09 -0.09
CA LEU A 137 -14.14 -27.25 -0.30
C LEU A 137 -14.51 -25.91 -0.95
N LEU A 138 -15.40 -25.92 -1.95
CA LEU A 138 -15.90 -24.70 -2.56
C LEU A 138 -16.63 -23.80 -1.57
N VAL A 139 -17.47 -24.38 -0.70
CA VAL A 139 -18.17 -23.62 0.35
C VAL A 139 -17.18 -23.02 1.33
N MET A 140 -16.19 -23.80 1.77
CA MET A 140 -15.16 -23.33 2.69
C MET A 140 -14.37 -22.14 2.10
N VAL A 141 -13.92 -22.25 0.85
CA VAL A 141 -13.23 -21.16 0.15
C VAL A 141 -14.13 -19.95 -0.04
N ALA A 142 -15.39 -20.14 -0.41
CA ALA A 142 -16.35 -19.05 -0.56
C ALA A 142 -16.57 -18.30 0.76
N VAL A 143 -16.68 -19.02 1.87
CA VAL A 143 -16.81 -18.43 3.22
C VAL A 143 -15.56 -17.65 3.59
N GLU A 144 -14.36 -18.18 3.33
CA GLU A 144 -13.11 -17.49 3.65
C GLU A 144 -12.96 -16.20 2.84
N ILE A 145 -13.19 -16.28 1.53
CA ILE A 145 -13.16 -15.09 0.67
C ILE A 145 -14.19 -14.06 1.14
N LYS A 146 -15.42 -14.47 1.49
CA LYS A 146 -16.43 -13.58 2.05
C LYS A 146 -15.95 -12.92 3.34
N ASN A 147 -15.30 -13.66 4.23
CA ASN A 147 -14.79 -13.13 5.49
C ASN A 147 -13.69 -12.10 5.27
N VAL A 148 -12.79 -12.36 4.31
CA VAL A 148 -11.61 -11.53 4.04
C VAL A 148 -12.00 -10.26 3.26
N ILE A 149 -12.64 -10.39 2.09
CA ILE A 149 -12.95 -9.25 1.21
C ILE A 149 -14.41 -8.77 1.25
N GLY A 150 -15.31 -9.49 1.92
CA GLY A 150 -16.73 -9.10 2.06
C GLY A 150 -17.60 -9.35 0.84
N LEU A 151 -17.18 -10.20 -0.10
CA LEU A 151 -17.91 -10.51 -1.32
C LEU A 151 -18.45 -11.94 -1.32
N ASP A 152 -19.68 -12.11 -1.83
CA ASP A 152 -20.23 -13.41 -2.18
C ASP A 152 -19.82 -13.74 -3.62
N LEU A 153 -18.78 -14.57 -3.79
CA LEU A 153 -18.33 -14.99 -5.11
C LEU A 153 -19.20 -16.11 -5.69
N SER A 154 -19.39 -16.09 -7.01
CA SER A 154 -20.08 -17.18 -7.71
C SER A 154 -19.20 -18.42 -7.83
N ASN A 155 -19.84 -19.60 -7.85
CA ASN A 155 -19.13 -20.89 -8.02
C ASN A 155 -18.23 -20.91 -9.27
N ASN A 156 -18.62 -20.21 -10.34
CA ASN A 156 -17.86 -20.15 -11.59
C ASN A 156 -16.52 -19.41 -11.45
N THR A 157 -16.35 -18.56 -10.44
CA THR A 157 -15.10 -17.82 -10.18
C THR A 157 -14.13 -18.66 -9.34
N ILE A 158 -14.67 -19.49 -8.45
CA ILE A 158 -13.89 -20.30 -7.50
C ILE A 158 -13.45 -21.63 -8.13
N LEU A 159 -14.28 -22.21 -9.01
CA LEU A 159 -14.07 -23.53 -9.59
C LEU A 159 -12.79 -23.65 -10.45
N PRO A 160 -12.42 -22.68 -11.32
CA PRO A 160 -11.19 -22.76 -12.10
C PRO A 160 -9.94 -22.81 -11.22
N ILE A 161 -9.87 -21.96 -10.19
CA ILE A 161 -8.76 -21.88 -9.22
C ILE A 161 -8.55 -23.25 -8.53
N MET A 162 -9.64 -23.95 -8.22
CA MET A 162 -9.60 -25.23 -7.52
C MET A 162 -9.31 -26.44 -8.44
N THR A 163 -9.83 -26.41 -9.67
CA THR A 163 -9.82 -27.58 -10.57
C THR A 163 -8.43 -27.84 -11.16
N GLU A 164 -7.63 -26.79 -11.40
CA GLU A 164 -6.26 -26.96 -11.88
C GLU A 164 -5.35 -27.57 -10.79
N ARG A 165 -5.55 -27.15 -9.53
CA ARG A 165 -4.69 -27.57 -8.41
C ARG A 165 -4.98 -28.98 -7.90
N LYS A 166 -6.24 -29.47 -7.97
CA LYS A 166 -6.58 -30.85 -7.57
C LYS A 166 -5.94 -31.96 -8.43
N LYS A 167 -5.41 -31.64 -9.61
CA LYS A 167 -4.71 -32.62 -10.46
C LYS A 167 -3.31 -32.95 -9.96
N SER A 168 -2.79 -32.18 -8.99
CA SER A 168 -1.51 -32.42 -8.35
C SER A 168 -1.56 -33.68 -7.48
N GLN A 169 -0.48 -34.47 -7.51
CA GLN A 169 -0.29 -35.63 -6.66
C GLN A 169 -0.26 -35.25 -5.15
N ASN A 170 0.04 -33.98 -4.85
CA ASN A 170 0.22 -33.42 -3.51
C ASN A 170 -0.84 -32.35 -3.16
N TRP A 171 -2.10 -32.58 -3.56
CA TRP A 171 -3.19 -31.60 -3.43
C TRP A 171 -3.40 -30.99 -2.02
N LYS A 172 -3.06 -31.70 -0.93
CA LYS A 172 -3.14 -31.18 0.44
C LYS A 172 -2.19 -30.00 0.67
N ILE A 173 -0.96 -30.12 0.14
CA ILE A 173 0.08 -29.09 0.25
C ILE A 173 -0.27 -27.88 -0.61
N ASP A 174 -0.81 -28.13 -1.81
CA ASP A 174 -1.35 -27.08 -2.68
C ASP A 174 -2.50 -26.33 -2.03
N LEU A 175 -3.39 -27.06 -1.34
CA LEU A 175 -4.50 -26.46 -0.59
C LEU A 175 -3.99 -25.63 0.59
N ALA A 176 -3.05 -26.13 1.40
CA ALA A 176 -2.49 -25.39 2.53
C ALA A 176 -1.81 -24.08 2.07
N SER A 177 -1.01 -24.16 1.00
CA SER A 177 -0.36 -22.99 0.39
C SER A 177 -1.39 -22.00 -0.14
N MET A 178 -2.39 -22.46 -0.88
CA MET A 178 -3.49 -21.62 -1.37
C MET A 178 -4.27 -20.96 -0.23
N TRP A 179 -4.54 -21.70 0.83
CA TRP A 179 -5.30 -21.22 1.98
C TRP A 179 -4.57 -20.10 2.73
N SER A 180 -3.24 -20.17 2.82
CA SER A 180 -2.43 -19.08 3.37
C SER A 180 -2.51 -17.79 2.53
N LEU A 181 -2.72 -17.91 1.21
CA LEU A 181 -2.90 -16.77 0.32
C LEU A 181 -4.31 -16.17 0.45
N PHE A 182 -5.34 -16.99 0.67
CA PHE A 182 -6.71 -16.50 0.89
C PHE A 182 -6.87 -15.66 2.16
N GLN A 183 -6.04 -15.88 3.17
CA GLN A 183 -6.01 -15.06 4.38
C GLN A 183 -5.38 -13.66 4.20
N GLN A 184 -4.97 -13.32 2.97
CA GLN A 184 -4.33 -12.05 2.63
C GLN A 184 -5.25 -11.22 1.73
N GLU A 185 -5.82 -10.14 2.27
CA GLU A 185 -6.77 -9.26 1.57
C GLU A 185 -6.17 -8.72 0.26
N GLU A 186 -4.93 -8.23 0.32
CA GLU A 186 -4.22 -7.63 -0.82
C GLU A 186 -4.04 -8.63 -1.97
N TYR A 187 -3.63 -9.88 -1.68
CA TYR A 187 -3.49 -10.94 -2.69
C TYR A 187 -4.83 -11.25 -3.36
N LEU A 188 -5.88 -11.44 -2.56
CA LEU A 188 -7.22 -11.73 -3.07
C LEU A 188 -7.73 -10.61 -3.98
N LEU A 189 -7.51 -9.35 -3.60
CA LEU A 189 -7.91 -8.20 -4.40
C LEU A 189 -7.17 -8.14 -5.73
N PHE A 190 -5.83 -8.31 -5.75
CA PHE A 190 -5.08 -8.35 -7.00
C PHE A 190 -5.51 -9.51 -7.89
N ASN A 191 -5.57 -10.72 -7.33
CA ASN A 191 -5.93 -11.91 -8.09
C ASN A 191 -7.36 -11.84 -8.66
N LEU A 192 -8.30 -11.22 -7.93
CA LEU A 192 -9.68 -11.04 -8.38
C LEU A 192 -9.81 -9.93 -9.44
N LEU A 193 -9.07 -8.83 -9.29
CA LEU A 193 -9.28 -7.61 -10.07
C LEU A 193 -8.39 -7.50 -11.31
N GLN A 194 -7.28 -8.24 -11.38
CA GLN A 194 -6.28 -8.12 -12.45
C GLN A 194 -6.86 -8.30 -13.87
N ASP A 195 -7.86 -9.17 -14.04
CA ASP A 195 -8.48 -9.41 -15.35
C ASP A 195 -9.55 -8.36 -15.72
N PHE A 196 -9.96 -7.54 -14.76
CA PHE A 196 -11.04 -6.55 -14.92
C PHE A 196 -10.56 -5.11 -14.81
N SER A 197 -9.38 -4.88 -14.22
CA SER A 197 -8.84 -3.55 -13.99
C SER A 197 -7.35 -3.49 -14.35
N ARG A 198 -7.01 -2.53 -15.20
CA ARG A 198 -5.61 -2.16 -15.46
C ARG A 198 -4.95 -1.39 -14.32
N HIS A 199 -5.73 -1.01 -13.30
CA HIS A 199 -5.31 -0.17 -12.18
C HIS A 199 -4.90 -0.98 -10.94
N VAL A 200 -4.72 -2.29 -11.08
CA VAL A 200 -4.19 -3.18 -10.05
C VAL A 200 -2.95 -3.92 -10.56
N LEU A 201 -2.16 -4.47 -9.63
CA LEU A 201 -0.99 -5.28 -9.96
C LEU A 201 -1.41 -6.63 -10.54
N HIS A 202 -0.60 -7.13 -11.48
CA HIS A 202 -0.72 -8.50 -11.96
C HIS A 202 0.04 -9.46 -11.03
N VAL A 203 -0.63 -10.53 -10.60
CA VAL A 203 -0.05 -11.64 -9.85
C VAL A 203 0.63 -12.58 -10.84
N ILE A 204 1.94 -12.72 -10.72
CA ILE A 204 2.79 -13.50 -11.63
C ILE A 204 2.81 -14.99 -11.24
N GLY A 205 2.86 -15.27 -9.94
CA GLY A 205 3.00 -16.62 -9.42
C GLY A 205 3.12 -16.62 -7.89
N THR A 206 3.31 -17.79 -7.31
CA THR A 206 3.22 -18.03 -5.87
C THR A 206 4.27 -19.02 -5.37
N CYS A 207 4.63 -18.92 -4.10
CA CYS A 207 5.35 -19.95 -3.36
C CYS A 207 4.92 -19.95 -1.89
N GLY A 208 4.17 -20.96 -1.45
CA GLY A 208 3.56 -20.99 -0.13
C GLY A 208 2.69 -19.76 0.13
N HIS A 209 3.04 -19.01 1.18
CA HIS A 209 2.35 -17.76 1.57
C HIS A 209 2.87 -16.50 0.86
N PHE A 210 3.91 -16.63 0.03
CA PHE A 210 4.40 -15.54 -0.80
C PHE A 210 3.73 -15.56 -2.17
N TYR A 211 3.45 -14.37 -2.69
CA TYR A 211 3.04 -14.16 -4.06
C TYR A 211 3.95 -13.14 -4.74
N ALA A 212 4.18 -13.33 -6.03
CA ALA A 212 4.95 -12.43 -6.86
C ALA A 212 4.03 -11.53 -7.67
N VAL A 213 4.41 -10.27 -7.79
CA VAL A 213 3.77 -9.28 -8.66
C VAL A 213 4.83 -8.58 -9.50
N GLU A 214 4.39 -7.92 -10.56
CA GLU A 214 5.28 -7.09 -11.39
C GLU A 214 5.95 -5.96 -10.60
N PHE A 215 7.16 -5.60 -11.00
CA PHE A 215 7.87 -4.43 -10.48
C PHE A 215 7.41 -3.15 -11.18
N LEU A 216 6.94 -2.17 -10.41
CA LEU A 216 6.57 -0.83 -10.90
C LEU A 216 7.22 0.26 -10.03
N SER A 217 7.56 1.39 -10.64
CA SER A 217 8.13 2.54 -9.93
C SER A 217 7.06 3.23 -9.08
N ALA A 218 7.14 3.01 -7.76
CA ALA A 218 6.23 3.58 -6.77
C ALA A 218 6.35 5.10 -6.64
N GLY A 219 5.31 5.73 -6.11
CA GLY A 219 5.34 7.14 -5.75
C GLY A 219 6.16 7.43 -4.47
N HIS A 220 6.52 8.70 -4.28
CA HIS A 220 7.29 9.18 -3.14
C HIS A 220 6.69 10.47 -2.56
N SER A 221 6.37 10.48 -1.25
CA SER A 221 5.81 11.65 -0.55
C SER A 221 6.80 12.80 -0.38
N TRP A 222 8.10 12.57 -0.51
CA TRP A 222 9.11 13.60 -0.24
C TRP A 222 9.56 14.36 -1.49
N LYS A 223 9.33 13.82 -2.70
CA LYS A 223 9.66 14.48 -3.96
C LYS A 223 8.48 15.35 -4.44
N GLN A 224 8.77 16.46 -5.13
CA GLN A 224 7.71 17.30 -5.74
C GLN A 224 7.00 16.56 -6.88
N SER A 225 7.71 15.72 -7.63
CA SER A 225 7.09 14.68 -8.46
C SER A 225 6.88 13.43 -7.63
N LEU A 226 5.61 13.07 -7.42
CA LEU A 226 5.27 11.84 -6.72
C LEU A 226 5.91 10.64 -7.42
N PHE A 227 5.93 10.59 -8.76
CA PHE A 227 6.55 9.49 -9.51
C PHE A 227 7.88 9.87 -10.15
N ASN A 228 8.77 8.89 -10.29
CA ASN A 228 10.01 9.02 -11.03
C ASN A 228 9.78 8.88 -12.54
N LEU A 229 9.30 9.95 -13.18
CA LEU A 229 8.98 9.92 -14.62
C LEU A 229 10.18 9.55 -15.51
N GLU A 230 11.41 9.85 -15.09
CA GLU A 230 12.60 9.53 -15.89
C GLU A 230 12.85 8.03 -16.03
N GLU A 231 12.44 7.25 -15.04
CA GLU A 231 12.53 5.79 -15.05
C GLU A 231 11.50 5.17 -16.01
N VAL A 232 10.37 5.84 -16.19
CA VAL A 232 9.19 5.30 -16.88
C VAL A 232 9.12 5.73 -18.34
N ILE A 233 9.38 7.01 -18.62
CA ILE A 233 9.33 7.59 -19.98
C ILE A 233 10.71 8.02 -20.49
N GLY A 234 11.78 7.67 -19.76
CA GLY A 234 13.14 8.09 -20.07
C GLY A 234 13.41 9.57 -19.80
N GLN A 235 14.57 10.06 -20.24
CA GLN A 235 14.96 11.46 -20.04
C GLN A 235 13.94 12.43 -20.66
N CYS A 236 13.27 13.19 -19.79
CA CYS A 236 12.36 14.26 -20.18
C CYS A 236 13.14 15.52 -20.57
N ASN A 237 13.70 15.54 -21.78
CA ASN A 237 14.51 16.68 -22.27
C ASN A 237 13.71 17.98 -22.40
N SER A 238 12.38 17.94 -22.34
CA SER A 238 11.51 19.13 -22.35
C SER A 238 10.53 19.13 -21.18
N GLY A 239 10.36 20.30 -20.54
CA GLY A 239 9.36 20.50 -19.48
C GLY A 239 7.93 20.21 -19.97
N HIS A 240 7.69 20.36 -21.28
CA HIS A 240 6.43 20.04 -21.94
C HIS A 240 6.05 18.56 -21.85
N LYS A 241 6.98 17.64 -22.16
CA LYS A 241 6.73 16.19 -22.08
C LYS A 241 6.39 15.76 -20.66
N ARG A 242 7.13 16.29 -19.68
CA ARG A 242 6.87 16.06 -18.25
C ARG A 242 5.46 16.53 -17.85
N LEU A 243 5.03 17.68 -18.36
CA LEU A 243 3.74 18.27 -18.06
C LEU A 243 2.58 17.43 -18.63
N ASN A 244 2.71 16.99 -19.88
CA ASN A 244 1.73 16.09 -20.51
C ASN A 244 1.62 14.78 -19.72
N ALA A 245 2.75 14.18 -19.33
CA ALA A 245 2.74 12.96 -18.54
C ALA A 245 2.02 13.14 -17.19
N LEU A 246 2.22 14.27 -16.50
CA LEU A 246 1.50 14.56 -15.25
C LEU A 246 -0.02 14.68 -15.47
N LEU A 247 -0.46 15.27 -16.59
CA LEU A 247 -1.88 15.34 -16.92
C LEU A 247 -2.45 13.97 -17.27
N ASP A 248 -1.72 13.14 -18.03
CA ASP A 248 -2.12 11.77 -18.35
C ASP A 248 -2.26 10.91 -17.09
N ILE A 249 -1.31 11.01 -16.16
CA ILE A 249 -1.39 10.32 -14.86
C ILE A 249 -2.58 10.84 -14.04
N ALA A 250 -2.84 12.15 -14.02
CA ALA A 250 -4.01 12.70 -13.32
C ALA A 250 -5.33 12.20 -13.93
N VAL A 251 -5.42 12.08 -15.26
CA VAL A 251 -6.56 11.44 -15.92
C VAL A 251 -6.65 9.96 -15.53
N SER A 252 -5.54 9.24 -15.50
CA SER A 252 -5.53 7.83 -15.11
C SER A 252 -5.98 7.62 -13.66
N PHE A 253 -5.71 8.54 -12.73
CA PHE A 253 -6.27 8.51 -11.39
C PHE A 253 -7.80 8.67 -11.40
N LEU A 254 -8.34 9.55 -12.25
CA LEU A 254 -9.79 9.70 -12.41
C LEU A 254 -10.41 8.43 -13.00
N ASP A 255 -9.79 7.85 -14.04
CA ASP A 255 -10.26 6.58 -14.64
C ASP A 255 -10.31 5.46 -13.59
N MET A 256 -9.27 5.34 -12.75
CA MET A 256 -9.24 4.38 -11.63
C MET A 256 -10.37 4.63 -10.63
N VAL A 257 -10.56 5.88 -10.19
CA VAL A 257 -11.65 6.24 -9.25
C VAL A 257 -13.02 5.91 -9.83
N HIS A 258 -13.22 6.18 -11.13
CA HIS A 258 -14.47 5.82 -11.80
C HIS A 258 -14.69 4.30 -11.79
N GLN A 259 -13.67 3.55 -12.19
CA GLN A 259 -13.75 2.10 -12.26
C GLN A 259 -14.05 1.47 -10.89
N PHE A 260 -13.32 1.89 -9.85
CA PHE A 260 -13.48 1.35 -8.49
C PHE A 260 -14.84 1.69 -7.87
N ASP A 261 -15.44 2.80 -8.26
CA ASP A 261 -16.73 3.22 -7.71
C ASP A 261 -17.93 2.65 -8.48
N ASN A 262 -17.79 2.36 -9.78
CA ASN A 262 -18.93 2.11 -10.67
C ASN A 262 -18.90 0.79 -11.45
N ASP A 263 -17.73 0.21 -11.75
CA ASP A 263 -17.65 -0.89 -12.73
C ASP A 263 -17.77 -2.28 -12.08
N PHE A 264 -17.71 -2.35 -10.75
CA PHE A 264 -17.86 -3.59 -9.98
C PHE A 264 -19.25 -3.70 -9.34
N SER A 265 -19.67 -4.91 -8.98
CA SER A 265 -20.96 -5.15 -8.30
C SER A 265 -21.09 -4.40 -6.97
N HIS A 266 -19.96 -4.18 -6.29
CA HIS A 266 -19.85 -3.34 -5.11
C HIS A 266 -18.72 -2.34 -5.32
N ARG A 267 -18.93 -1.09 -4.91
CA ARG A 267 -17.86 -0.08 -4.89
C ARG A 267 -16.70 -0.54 -4.02
N LEU A 268 -15.48 -0.29 -4.49
CA LEU A 268 -14.23 -0.57 -3.80
C LEU A 268 -13.70 0.72 -3.17
N HIS A 269 -13.63 0.78 -1.84
CA HIS A 269 -13.16 1.95 -1.10
C HIS A 269 -11.66 1.92 -0.91
N LEU A 270 -11.01 3.05 -1.15
CA LEU A 270 -9.62 3.30 -0.80
C LEU A 270 -9.57 4.09 0.51
N CYS A 271 -8.98 3.48 1.55
CA CYS A 271 -8.88 4.06 2.89
C CYS A 271 -7.46 4.44 3.32
N ASP A 272 -6.42 4.09 2.57
CA ASP A 272 -5.05 4.58 2.80
C ASP A 272 -4.47 5.15 1.50
N VAL A 273 -4.85 6.38 1.17
CA VAL A 273 -4.41 7.05 -0.06
C VAL A 273 -3.19 7.89 0.26
N LYS A 274 -2.04 7.38 -0.17
CA LYS A 274 -0.75 8.08 -0.14
C LYS A 274 0.04 7.77 -1.40
N PRO A 275 0.94 8.66 -1.83
CA PRO A 275 1.71 8.47 -3.06
C PRO A 275 2.45 7.13 -3.15
N GLU A 276 2.95 6.62 -2.03
CA GLU A 276 3.68 5.36 -1.93
C GLU A 276 2.82 4.13 -2.27
N ASN A 277 1.50 4.23 -2.14
CA ASN A 277 0.58 3.12 -2.41
C ASN A 277 0.19 3.02 -3.89
N PHE A 278 0.70 3.93 -4.73
CA PHE A 278 0.49 3.91 -6.16
C PHE A 278 1.82 3.83 -6.91
N ALA A 279 1.77 3.27 -8.11
CA ALA A 279 2.84 3.29 -9.09
C ALA A 279 2.29 3.67 -10.47
N ILE A 280 3.17 3.81 -11.44
CA ILE A 280 2.81 4.05 -12.84
C ILE A 280 3.46 3.01 -13.74
N ARG A 281 2.71 2.51 -14.73
CA ARG A 281 3.23 1.71 -15.84
C ARG A 281 3.85 2.60 -16.91
N ASN A 282 4.53 1.99 -17.88
CA ASN A 282 5.18 2.66 -19.01
C ASN A 282 4.21 3.45 -19.89
N ASP A 283 2.93 3.07 -19.93
CA ASP A 283 1.85 3.77 -20.63
C ASP A 283 1.20 4.88 -19.78
N LEU A 284 1.79 5.21 -18.62
CA LEU A 284 1.29 6.18 -17.63
C LEU A 284 0.00 5.77 -16.93
N THR A 285 -0.41 4.50 -17.05
CA THR A 285 -1.50 3.95 -16.25
C THR A 285 -1.09 3.92 -14.77
N VAL A 286 -1.89 4.56 -13.92
CA VAL A 286 -1.79 4.49 -12.46
C VAL A 286 -2.21 3.12 -11.97
N VAL A 287 -1.43 2.53 -11.09
CA VAL A 287 -1.70 1.22 -10.49
C VAL A 287 -1.67 1.35 -8.98
N ALA A 288 -2.70 0.84 -8.30
CA ALA A 288 -2.67 0.63 -6.85
C ALA A 288 -1.73 -0.55 -6.55
N ILE A 289 -0.62 -0.26 -5.88
CA ILE A 289 0.39 -1.27 -5.51
C ILE A 289 0.29 -1.69 -4.06
N ASP A 290 -0.49 -0.97 -3.26
CA ASP A 290 -0.83 -1.36 -1.90
C ASP A 290 -2.35 -1.26 -1.73
N MET A 291 -2.98 -2.39 -1.42
CA MET A 291 -4.44 -2.53 -1.30
C MET A 291 -4.83 -3.18 0.04
N ASP A 292 -3.94 -3.19 1.02
CA ASP A 292 -4.22 -3.72 2.37
C ASP A 292 -5.34 -2.95 3.09
N MET A 293 -5.50 -1.67 2.78
CA MET A 293 -6.59 -0.80 3.27
C MET A 293 -7.60 -0.47 2.16
N ALA A 294 -7.92 -1.44 1.32
CA ALA A 294 -8.99 -1.35 0.33
C ALA A 294 -10.12 -2.35 0.63
N PHE A 295 -11.38 -1.89 0.60
CA PHE A 295 -12.52 -2.71 1.02
C PHE A 295 -13.72 -2.54 0.11
N PHE A 296 -14.35 -3.64 -0.30
CA PHE A 296 -15.65 -3.58 -0.93
C PHE A 296 -16.73 -3.09 0.04
N GLU A 297 -17.77 -2.47 -0.50
CA GLU A 297 -18.87 -1.88 0.28
C GLU A 297 -19.36 -2.73 1.45
N PRO A 298 -19.66 -4.04 1.32
CA PRO A 298 -20.18 -4.82 2.44
C PRO A 298 -19.19 -4.90 3.62
N LYS A 299 -17.89 -5.08 3.34
CA LYS A 299 -16.84 -5.09 4.36
C LYS A 299 -16.63 -3.70 4.96
N MET A 300 -16.64 -2.66 4.14
CA MET A 300 -16.49 -1.28 4.60
C MET A 300 -17.58 -0.89 5.60
N ARG A 301 -18.83 -1.27 5.35
CA ARG A 301 -19.93 -1.04 6.29
C ARG A 301 -19.66 -1.67 7.65
N ASN A 302 -19.23 -2.93 7.67
CA ASN A 302 -18.92 -3.64 8.91
C ASN A 302 -17.74 -2.99 9.67
N ILE A 303 -16.76 -2.45 8.95
CA ILE A 303 -15.63 -1.74 9.55
C ILE A 303 -16.09 -0.42 10.20
N LEU A 304 -17.00 0.32 9.55
CA LEU A 304 -17.50 1.61 10.07
C LEU A 304 -18.54 1.47 11.18
N GLU A 305 -19.34 0.40 11.21
CA GLU A 305 -20.37 0.15 12.22
C GLU A 305 -19.77 -0.20 13.60
N GLN A 306 -19.21 0.80 14.27
CA GLN A 306 -18.56 0.69 15.59
C GLN A 306 -19.25 1.58 16.63
N LYS A 307 -18.98 1.31 17.92
CA LYS A 307 -19.42 2.20 19.01
C LYS A 307 -18.58 3.47 19.03
N CYS A 308 -19.20 4.61 19.31
CA CYS A 308 -18.54 5.91 19.31
C CYS A 308 -19.01 6.84 20.43
N THR A 309 -18.16 7.82 20.72
CA THR A 309 -18.44 8.95 21.61
C THR A 309 -18.35 10.30 20.89
N SER A 310 -17.62 10.34 19.77
CA SER A 310 -17.47 11.50 18.90
C SER A 310 -17.23 11.07 17.46
N ASP A 311 -17.39 11.98 16.49
CA ASP A 311 -17.12 11.70 15.07
C ASP A 311 -15.68 11.20 14.81
N LYS A 312 -14.72 11.53 15.67
CA LYS A 312 -13.33 11.07 15.54
C LYS A 312 -13.19 9.56 15.70
N ASP A 313 -14.09 8.95 16.45
CA ASP A 313 -14.12 7.50 16.67
C ASP A 313 -14.64 6.76 15.42
N CYS A 314 -15.27 7.48 14.49
CA CYS A 314 -15.82 6.97 13.24
C CYS A 314 -14.87 7.17 12.04
N ASN A 315 -13.57 7.36 12.32
CA ASN A 315 -12.53 7.49 11.31
C ASN A 315 -11.75 6.18 11.17
N PHE A 316 -11.74 5.62 9.97
CA PHE A 316 -10.89 4.52 9.56
C PHE A 316 -9.91 5.03 8.49
N PHE A 317 -8.74 5.51 8.92
CA PHE A 317 -7.76 6.19 8.06
C PHE A 317 -8.41 7.31 7.23
N ASP A 318 -8.42 7.21 5.89
CA ASP A 318 -9.03 8.18 4.97
C ASP A 318 -10.52 7.94 4.71
N CYS A 319 -11.13 6.91 5.33
CA CYS A 319 -12.56 6.61 5.24
C CYS A 319 -13.24 6.99 6.56
N PHE A 320 -14.25 7.86 6.53
CA PHE A 320 -14.92 8.28 7.76
C PHE A 320 -16.44 8.33 7.64
N SER A 321 -17.10 8.21 8.79
CA SER A 321 -18.54 8.44 8.98
C SER A 321 -18.79 9.37 10.18
N THR A 322 -20.05 9.53 10.58
CA THR A 322 -20.43 10.39 11.73
C THR A 322 -20.95 9.56 12.88
N CYS A 323 -20.77 10.06 14.11
CA CYS A 323 -21.25 9.42 15.32
C CYS A 323 -22.68 9.89 15.64
N ASP A 324 -23.63 8.97 15.70
CA ASP A 324 -24.95 9.28 16.21
C ASP A 324 -24.92 9.26 17.74
N LEU A 325 -24.85 10.45 18.36
CA LEU A 325 -24.81 10.63 19.81
C LEU A 325 -26.08 10.16 20.54
N LYS A 326 -27.16 9.82 19.82
CA LYS A 326 -28.35 9.21 20.42
C LYS A 326 -28.19 7.71 20.62
N THR A 327 -27.54 7.04 19.66
CA THR A 327 -27.34 5.58 19.66
C THR A 327 -25.93 5.18 20.11
N TYR A 328 -24.99 6.14 20.17
CA TYR A 328 -23.56 5.93 20.39
C TYR A 328 -22.94 4.98 19.37
N MET A 329 -23.42 5.05 18.12
CA MET A 329 -22.99 4.21 17.00
C MET A 329 -22.56 5.07 15.82
N CYS A 330 -21.47 4.67 15.16
CA CYS A 330 -21.03 5.26 13.90
C CYS A 330 -21.98 4.89 12.76
N GLY A 331 -22.13 5.80 11.81
CA GLY A 331 -22.84 5.52 10.56
C GLY A 331 -22.15 4.41 9.76
N ALA A 332 -22.95 3.47 9.28
CA ALA A 332 -22.50 2.37 8.41
C ALA A 332 -21.98 2.83 7.05
N GLN A 333 -22.46 3.98 6.59
CA GLN A 333 -22.14 4.51 5.28
C GLN A 333 -20.98 5.51 5.41
N ARG A 334 -20.00 5.35 4.52
CA ARG A 334 -18.90 6.30 4.37
C ARG A 334 -19.45 7.64 3.88
N GLU A 335 -19.06 8.72 4.54
CA GLU A 335 -19.50 10.09 4.22
C GLU A 335 -18.68 10.71 3.09
N ASN A 336 -17.38 10.43 3.05
CA ASN A 336 -16.52 10.83 1.93
C ASN A 336 -16.42 9.74 0.85
N ASN A 337 -15.71 10.03 -0.24
CA ASN A 337 -15.50 9.08 -1.35
C ASN A 337 -14.06 9.11 -1.88
N ASN A 338 -13.73 8.13 -2.72
CA ASN A 338 -12.41 7.96 -3.32
C ASN A 338 -11.94 9.22 -4.06
N LEU A 339 -12.82 9.89 -4.80
CA LEU A 339 -12.49 11.12 -5.51
C LEU A 339 -12.07 12.25 -4.56
N GLN A 340 -12.80 12.45 -3.46
CA GLN A 340 -12.44 13.46 -2.46
C GLN A 340 -11.05 13.20 -1.87
N VAL A 341 -10.76 11.94 -1.53
CA VAL A 341 -9.47 11.57 -0.94
C VAL A 341 -8.33 11.73 -1.95
N ILE A 342 -8.50 11.28 -3.19
CA ILE A 342 -7.50 11.50 -4.26
C ILE A 342 -7.27 12.99 -4.52
N CYS A 343 -8.34 13.78 -4.55
CA CYS A 343 -8.24 15.23 -4.68
C CYS A 343 -7.46 15.86 -3.53
N ASP A 344 -7.69 15.40 -2.30
CA ASP A 344 -7.04 15.95 -1.11
C ASP A 344 -5.58 15.53 -0.95
N LYS A 345 -5.30 14.23 -1.12
CA LYS A 345 -4.00 13.60 -0.81
C LYS A 345 -3.03 13.62 -1.99
N ILE A 346 -3.52 13.54 -3.22
CA ILE A 346 -2.71 13.48 -4.43
C ILE A 346 -2.76 14.82 -5.19
N PHE A 347 -3.94 15.20 -5.70
CA PHE A 347 -4.05 16.33 -6.63
C PHE A 347 -3.80 17.68 -5.99
N ARG A 348 -4.19 17.89 -4.72
CA ARG A 348 -3.97 19.15 -3.99
C ARG A 348 -2.52 19.59 -4.07
N ARG A 349 -1.56 18.65 -4.01
CA ARG A 349 -0.12 18.92 -4.08
C ARG A 349 0.36 19.19 -5.50
N TRP A 350 -0.15 18.43 -6.49
CA TRP A 350 0.21 18.59 -7.90
C TRP A 350 -0.28 19.88 -8.52
N PHE A 351 -1.48 20.33 -8.16
CA PHE A 351 -2.08 21.53 -8.71
C PHE A 351 -1.97 22.69 -7.72
N THR A 352 -0.82 22.81 -7.03
CA THR A 352 -0.53 23.97 -6.16
C THR A 352 -0.10 25.20 -6.97
N LEU A 353 -0.48 26.38 -6.47
CA LEU A 353 -0.06 27.67 -7.01
C LEU A 353 1.46 27.91 -6.89
N SER A 354 2.18 27.19 -6.02
CA SER A 354 3.64 27.36 -5.88
C SER A 354 4.42 26.98 -7.15
N ILE A 355 3.86 26.06 -7.96
CA ILE A 355 4.39 25.70 -9.28
C ILE A 355 4.27 26.87 -10.28
N MET A 356 3.51 27.93 -9.97
CA MET A 356 3.36 29.13 -10.81
C MET A 356 4.63 29.97 -10.95
N LYS A 357 5.58 29.87 -10.01
CA LYS A 357 6.76 30.75 -9.98
C LYS A 357 7.98 30.20 -10.71
N SER A 358 7.99 28.93 -11.12
CA SER A 358 9.16 28.27 -11.72
C SER A 358 9.21 28.27 -13.25
N GLY A 359 8.32 29.02 -13.93
CA GLY A 359 8.31 29.11 -15.41
C GLY A 359 7.69 27.90 -16.13
N ASN A 360 7.25 26.87 -15.40
CA ASN A 360 6.56 25.69 -15.94
C ASN A 360 5.05 25.74 -15.64
N SER A 361 4.37 26.80 -16.11
CA SER A 361 2.93 26.98 -15.85
C SER A 361 2.07 25.99 -16.65
N PHE A 362 1.16 25.30 -15.96
CA PHE A 362 0.13 24.48 -16.60
C PHE A 362 -0.91 25.37 -17.29
N PRO A 363 -1.45 25.00 -18.46
CA PRO A 363 -2.66 25.65 -18.94
C PRO A 363 -3.80 25.39 -17.95
N LEU A 364 -4.68 26.39 -17.77
CA LEU A 364 -5.83 26.32 -16.86
C LEU A 364 -5.46 26.02 -15.39
N GLN A 365 -4.25 26.40 -14.94
CA GLN A 365 -3.74 26.06 -13.62
C GLN A 365 -4.58 26.64 -12.47
N GLU A 366 -5.08 27.86 -12.60
CA GLU A 366 -5.94 28.50 -11.58
C GLU A 366 -7.28 27.79 -11.47
N GLU A 367 -7.89 27.44 -12.60
CA GLU A 367 -9.14 26.69 -12.66
C GLU A 367 -8.95 25.30 -12.06
N LEU A 368 -7.89 24.58 -12.45
CA LEU A 368 -7.54 23.27 -11.88
C LEU A 368 -7.34 23.35 -10.38
N HIS A 369 -6.56 24.33 -9.90
CA HIS A 369 -6.34 24.54 -8.47
C HIS A 369 -7.67 24.70 -7.72
N ARG A 370 -8.53 25.60 -8.22
CA ARG A 370 -9.84 25.89 -7.62
C ARG A 370 -10.73 24.64 -7.58
N VAL A 371 -10.81 23.90 -8.68
CA VAL A 371 -11.69 22.71 -8.78
C VAL A 371 -11.15 21.58 -7.91
N VAL A 372 -9.84 21.37 -7.81
CA VAL A 372 -9.23 20.39 -6.89
C VAL A 372 -9.57 20.72 -5.43
N GLN A 373 -9.52 22.00 -5.03
CA GLN A 373 -9.92 22.42 -3.68
C GLN A 373 -11.39 22.14 -3.38
N GLN A 374 -12.27 22.34 -4.36
CA GLN A 374 -13.69 22.04 -4.24
C GLN A 374 -13.95 20.54 -4.21
N CYS A 375 -13.27 19.79 -5.08
CA CYS A 375 -13.32 18.34 -5.14
C CYS A 375 -13.01 17.68 -3.79
N ALA A 376 -11.96 18.13 -3.10
CA ALA A 376 -11.59 17.60 -1.79
C ALA A 376 -12.65 17.80 -0.69
N ARG A 377 -13.64 18.69 -0.88
CA ARG A 377 -14.64 19.07 0.12
C ARG A 377 -16.08 18.76 -0.28
N SER A 378 -16.36 18.65 -1.58
CA SER A 378 -17.72 18.56 -2.10
C SER A 378 -18.28 17.15 -1.98
N THR A 379 -19.55 17.05 -1.61
CA THR A 379 -20.32 15.79 -1.63
C THR A 379 -20.89 15.47 -3.02
N ASN A 380 -20.89 16.43 -3.97
CA ASN A 380 -21.37 16.20 -5.33
C ASN A 380 -20.23 15.65 -6.21
N LYS A 381 -19.97 14.34 -6.06
CA LYS A 381 -18.90 13.62 -6.76
C LYS A 381 -18.98 13.75 -8.28
N ASP A 382 -20.13 13.51 -8.89
CA ASP A 382 -20.28 13.43 -10.35
C ASP A 382 -19.98 14.76 -11.05
N LYS A 383 -20.42 15.86 -10.43
CA LYS A 383 -20.11 17.21 -10.92
C LYS A 383 -18.60 17.47 -10.88
N GLN A 384 -17.96 17.19 -9.73
CA GLN A 384 -16.53 17.44 -9.55
C GLN A 384 -15.69 16.55 -10.47
N TYR A 385 -16.06 15.28 -10.62
CA TYR A 385 -15.43 14.35 -11.55
C TYR A 385 -15.46 14.90 -12.98
N THR A 386 -16.65 15.27 -13.45
CA THR A 386 -16.85 15.77 -14.82
C THR A 386 -16.09 17.06 -15.06
N GLU A 387 -16.08 17.98 -14.10
CA GLU A 387 -15.37 19.26 -14.20
C GLU A 387 -13.85 19.05 -14.25
N LEU A 388 -13.29 18.21 -13.36
CA LEU A 388 -11.87 17.86 -13.38
C LEU A 388 -11.46 17.18 -14.68
N TYR A 389 -12.22 16.17 -15.12
CA TYR A 389 -11.90 15.44 -16.35
C TYR A 389 -11.86 16.38 -17.56
N LYS A 390 -12.86 17.26 -17.70
CA LYS A 390 -12.90 18.26 -18.77
C LYS A 390 -11.72 19.23 -18.72
N LEU A 391 -11.38 19.74 -17.54
CA LEU A 391 -10.25 20.67 -17.37
C LEU A 391 -8.91 20.02 -17.68
N LEU A 392 -8.69 18.78 -17.23
CA LEU A 392 -7.46 18.03 -17.54
C LEU A 392 -7.34 17.80 -19.06
N ARG A 393 -8.39 17.33 -19.72
CA ARG A 393 -8.40 17.15 -21.19
C ARG A 393 -8.20 18.45 -21.96
N ALA A 394 -8.84 19.54 -21.53
CA ALA A 394 -8.63 20.85 -22.13
C ALA A 394 -7.18 21.35 -21.95
N SER A 395 -6.57 21.08 -20.80
CA SER A 395 -5.17 21.43 -20.53
C SER A 395 -4.21 20.65 -21.44
N GLN A 396 -4.47 19.36 -21.66
CA GLN A 396 -3.71 18.52 -22.60
C GLN A 396 -3.77 19.07 -24.03
N GLN A 397 -4.97 19.43 -24.50
CA GLN A 397 -5.16 20.01 -25.84
C GLN A 397 -4.44 21.37 -26.00
N GLN A 398 -4.49 22.23 -24.98
CA GLN A 398 -3.77 23.50 -25.02
C GLN A 398 -2.26 23.31 -25.00
N LEU A 399 -1.76 22.29 -24.30
CA LEU A 399 -0.35 21.92 -24.36
C LEU A 399 0.07 21.46 -25.75
N GLN A 400 -0.64 20.49 -26.34
CA GLN A 400 -0.32 20.00 -27.69
C GLN A 400 -0.23 21.12 -28.73
N LYS A 401 -1.18 22.08 -28.71
CA LYS A 401 -1.13 23.26 -29.59
C LYS A 401 0.13 24.12 -29.38
N ARG A 402 0.54 24.36 -28.13
CA ARG A 402 1.78 25.12 -27.84
C ARG A 402 3.04 24.42 -28.33
N SER A 403 3.07 23.09 -28.36
CA SER A 403 4.23 22.38 -28.91
C SER A 403 4.29 22.45 -30.43
N GLU A 404 3.13 22.44 -31.09
CA GLU A 404 3.02 22.58 -32.55
C GLU A 404 3.40 23.98 -33.03
N GLU A 405 3.11 25.03 -32.24
CA GLU A 405 3.48 26.42 -32.56
C GLU A 405 4.97 26.75 -32.34
N HIS A 406 5.73 25.87 -31.66
CA HIS A 406 7.15 26.02 -31.37
C HIS A 406 8.07 25.09 -32.20
N HIS A 407 7.49 24.36 -33.16
CA HIS A 407 8.20 23.69 -34.26
C HIS A 407 7.91 24.42 -35.56
#